data_AF-A0A7S2DN46-F1
#
_entry.id   AF-A0A7S2DN46-F1
#
_cell.length_a   1.000
_cell.length_b   1.000
_cell.length_c   1.000
_cell.angle_alpha   90.00
_cell.angle_beta   90.00
_cell.angle_gamma   90.00
#
_symmetry.space_group_name_H-M   'P 1'
#
loop_
_entity.id
_entity.type
_entity.pdbx_description
1 polymer ?
#
loop_
_entity_poly.entity_id
_entity_poly.type
_entity_poly.pdbx_seq_one_letter_code
_entity_poly.pdbx_strand_id
1 'polypeptide(L)'
;GDAHNGHGVLSDPANFVKVEQGLTFVGMVGIIDPPRPECKQAIEECRIAGISVIMITGDNKVTAEAIAMDLGILTSSENLSQKSFTGKEFEDLEDSEKGKVLER
;
A
#
# COMPACT_ATOMS: atom_id res chain seq x y z
N GLY A 1 14.99 11.30 31.44
CA GLY A 1 14.39 11.73 32.71
C GLY A 1 13.94 13.17 32.57
N ASP A 2 12.96 13.57 33.36
CA ASP A 2 12.18 14.81 33.16
C ASP A 2 13.01 16.09 33.28
N ALA A 3 14.22 16.00 33.84
CA ALA A 3 15.18 17.11 33.95
C ALA A 3 16.03 17.34 32.67
N HIS A 4 15.91 16.51 31.64
CA HIS A 4 16.71 16.66 30.41
C HIS A 4 16.04 17.60 29.42
N ASN A 5 16.76 18.60 28.90
CA ASN A 5 16.23 19.63 27.99
C ASN A 5 15.55 19.05 26.73
N GLY A 6 16.00 17.88 26.27
CA GLY A 6 15.37 17.18 25.14
C GLY A 6 14.03 16.52 25.46
N HIS A 7 13.72 16.26 26.74
CA HIS A 7 12.50 15.54 27.13
C HIS A 7 11.25 16.33 26.79
N GLY A 8 11.21 17.64 27.08
CA GLY A 8 10.05 18.48 26.76
C GLY A 8 9.83 18.71 25.26
N VAL A 9 10.87 18.57 24.45
CA VAL A 9 10.76 18.68 22.98
C VAL A 9 10.26 17.37 22.39
N LEU A 10 10.75 16.22 22.87
CA LEU A 10 10.38 14.89 22.39
C LEU A 10 9.05 14.37 22.95
N SER A 11 8.51 15.00 24.00
CA SER A 11 7.21 14.62 24.58
C SER A 11 6.01 15.01 23.72
N ASP A 12 6.17 15.95 22.79
CA ASP A 12 5.12 16.41 21.88
C ASP A 12 5.42 15.96 20.43
N PRO A 13 4.63 15.02 19.86
CA PRO A 13 4.81 14.55 18.48
C PRO A 13 4.79 15.65 17.42
N ALA A 14 4.14 16.80 17.68
CA ALA A 14 4.14 17.92 16.74
C ALA A 14 5.54 18.51 16.49
N ASN A 15 6.51 18.22 17.37
CA ASN A 15 7.89 18.68 17.22
C ASN A 15 8.79 17.72 16.44
N PHE A 16 8.36 16.49 16.12
CA PHE A 16 9.21 15.49 15.46
C PHE A 16 9.74 15.99 14.12
N VAL A 17 8.89 16.63 13.31
CA VAL A 17 9.28 17.23 12.03
C VAL A 17 10.39 18.27 12.19
N LYS A 18 10.48 19.00 13.31
CA LYS A 18 11.56 19.97 13.56
C LYS A 18 12.86 19.29 13.98
N VAL A 19 12.75 18.21 14.77
CA VAL A 19 13.90 17.44 15.26
C VAL A 19 14.55 16.64 14.13
N GLU A 20 13.77 16.18 13.15
CA GLU A 20 14.22 15.36 12.02
C GLU A 20 14.76 16.18 10.83
N GLN A 21 15.13 17.46 11.05
CA GLN A 21 15.67 18.36 10.02
C GLN A 21 17.21 18.47 10.08
N GLY A 22 17.83 18.81 8.94
CA GLY A 22 19.28 19.07 8.86
C GLY A 22 20.16 17.84 9.09
N LEU A 23 19.59 16.64 8.94
CA LEU A 23 20.32 15.38 9.10
C LEU A 23 21.29 15.14 7.93
N THR A 24 22.34 14.35 8.18
CA THR A 24 23.23 13.86 7.12
C THR A 24 22.73 12.51 6.62
N PHE A 25 22.42 12.41 5.34
CA PHE A 25 22.06 11.13 4.72
C PHE A 25 23.27 10.19 4.71
N VAL A 26 23.11 9.01 5.29
CA VAL A 26 24.19 7.99 5.37
C VAL A 26 24.02 6.89 4.33
N GLY A 27 22.78 6.45 4.09
CA GLY A 27 22.46 5.34 3.18
C GLY A 27 21.00 4.91 3.29
N MET A 28 20.63 3.86 2.55
CA MET A 28 19.27 3.31 2.50
C MET A 28 19.32 1.78 2.55
N VAL A 29 18.30 1.17 3.16
CA VAL A 29 18.05 -0.27 3.16
C VAL A 29 16.68 -0.52 2.54
N GLY A 30 16.60 -1.50 1.64
CA GLY A 30 15.33 -2.01 1.11
C GLY A 30 14.95 -3.30 1.80
N ILE A 31 13.71 -3.39 2.27
CA ILE A 31 13.14 -4.59 2.88
C ILE A 31 11.89 -4.94 2.08
N ILE A 32 11.61 -6.23 1.94
CA ILE A 32 10.40 -6.76 1.32
C ILE A 32 9.68 -7.64 2.33
N ASP A 33 8.35 -7.51 2.41
CA ASP A 33 7.49 -8.53 3.00
C ASP A 33 7.04 -9.48 1.88
N PRO A 34 7.68 -10.66 1.73
CA PRO A 34 7.38 -11.53 0.61
C PRO A 34 5.97 -12.12 0.77
N PRO A 35 5.20 -12.24 -0.33
CA PRO A 35 3.92 -12.94 -0.28
C PRO A 35 4.09 -14.38 0.19
N ARG A 36 3.05 -14.92 0.83
CA ARG A 36 3.09 -16.34 1.24
C ARG A 36 3.17 -17.24 0.01
N PRO A 37 3.96 -18.34 0.04
CA PRO A 37 4.14 -19.21 -1.13
C PRO A 37 2.85 -19.73 -1.75
N GLU A 38 1.83 -19.96 -0.93
CA GLU A 38 0.51 -20.46 -1.33
C GLU A 38 -0.40 -19.40 -1.97
N CYS A 39 -0.12 -18.10 -1.81
CA CYS A 39 -1.03 -17.04 -2.25
C CYS A 39 -1.30 -17.09 -3.75
N LYS A 40 -0.25 -17.29 -4.56
CA LYS A 40 -0.37 -17.30 -6.02
C LYS A 40 -1.25 -18.44 -6.52
N GLN A 41 -1.12 -19.62 -5.92
CA GLN A 41 -1.96 -20.77 -6.25
C GLN A 41 -3.41 -20.52 -5.83
N ALA A 42 -3.65 -20.02 -4.63
CA ALA A 42 -5.00 -19.73 -4.14
C ALA A 42 -5.72 -18.70 -5.03
N ILE A 43 -5.01 -17.66 -5.49
CA ILE A 43 -5.55 -16.65 -6.41
C ILE A 43 -5.93 -17.27 -7.75
N GLU A 44 -5.11 -18.16 -8.28
CA GLU A 44 -5.42 -18.88 -9.53
C GLU A 44 -6.64 -19.78 -9.38
N GLU A 45 -6.76 -20.51 -8.27
CA GLU A 45 -7.92 -21.35 -7.97
C GLU A 45 -9.21 -20.50 -7.86
N CYS A 46 -9.15 -19.35 -7.18
CA CYS A 46 -10.25 -18.39 -7.14
C CYS A 46 -10.63 -17.92 -8.55
N ARG A 47 -9.64 -17.58 -9.38
CA ARG A 47 -9.87 -17.12 -10.76
C ARG A 47 -10.56 -18.19 -11.62
N ILE A 48 -10.12 -19.45 -11.53
CA ILE A 48 -10.76 -20.59 -12.23
C ILE A 48 -12.21 -20.80 -11.76
N ALA A 49 -12.46 -20.58 -10.47
CA ALA A 49 -13.79 -20.68 -9.87
C ALA A 49 -14.72 -19.48 -10.18
N GLY A 50 -14.23 -18.45 -10.87
CA GLY A 50 -14.99 -17.22 -11.13
C GLY A 50 -15.15 -16.32 -9.90
N ILE A 51 -14.23 -16.42 -8.92
CA ILE A 51 -14.20 -15.59 -7.71
C ILE A 51 -13.22 -14.44 -7.92
N SER A 52 -13.72 -13.21 -7.82
CA SER A 52 -12.90 -12.00 -7.90
C SER A 52 -12.08 -11.78 -6.62
N VAL A 53 -10.77 -11.59 -6.78
CA VAL A 53 -9.83 -11.30 -5.70
C VAL A 53 -9.45 -9.82 -5.72
N ILE A 54 -9.56 -9.16 -4.57
CA ILE A 54 -9.18 -7.75 -4.39
C ILE A 54 -8.09 -7.66 -3.32
N MET A 55 -7.01 -6.96 -3.63
CA MET A 55 -5.94 -6.64 -2.67
C MET A 55 -6.23 -5.30 -2.00
N ILE A 56 -6.13 -5.26 -0.67
CA ILE A 56 -6.19 -4.03 0.14
C ILE A 56 -4.90 -3.98 0.95
N THR A 57 -4.09 -2.92 0.78
CA THR A 57 -2.82 -2.73 1.49
C THR A 57 -2.64 -1.27 1.90
N GLY A 58 -1.84 -1.04 2.94
CA GLY A 58 -1.37 0.28 3.35
C GLY A 58 -0.08 0.73 2.65
N ASP A 59 0.48 -0.11 1.78
CA ASP A 59 1.69 0.22 1.02
C ASP A 59 1.45 1.30 -0.03
N ASN A 60 2.55 1.86 -0.52
CA ASN A 60 2.55 2.72 -1.69
C ASN A 60 1.93 1.98 -2.90
N LYS A 61 1.13 2.72 -3.69
CA LYS A 61 0.39 2.18 -4.85
C LYS A 61 1.27 1.42 -5.85
N VAL A 62 2.44 1.95 -6.18
CA VAL A 62 3.37 1.33 -7.15
C VAL A 62 3.88 -0.03 -6.64
N THR A 63 4.17 -0.12 -5.35
CA THR A 63 4.62 -1.35 -4.69
C THR A 63 3.48 -2.37 -4.65
N ALA A 64 2.27 -1.93 -4.30
CA ALA A 64 1.08 -2.77 -4.30
C ALA A 64 0.79 -3.35 -5.70
N GLU A 65 0.88 -2.52 -6.75
CA GLU A 65 0.69 -2.95 -8.14
C GLU A 65 1.71 -4.01 -8.55
N ALA A 66 2.98 -3.84 -8.19
CA ALA A 66 4.02 -4.82 -8.48
C ALA A 66 3.74 -6.17 -7.81
N ILE A 67 3.34 -6.17 -6.53
CA ILE A 67 2.99 -7.39 -5.79
C ILE A 67 1.71 -8.03 -6.35
N ALA A 68 0.70 -7.23 -6.70
CA ALA A 68 -0.54 -7.71 -7.29
C ALA A 68 -0.31 -8.36 -8.66
N MET A 69 0.62 -7.85 -9.47
CA MET A 69 1.02 -8.50 -10.72
C MET A 69 1.77 -9.82 -10.49
N ASP A 70 2.71 -9.85 -9.55
CA ASP A 70 3.47 -11.08 -9.23
C ASP A 70 2.55 -12.22 -8.75
N LEU A 71 1.54 -11.85 -7.94
CA LEU A 71 0.51 -12.76 -7.43
C LEU A 71 -0.57 -13.13 -8.46
N GLY A 72 -0.62 -12.45 -9.62
CA GLY A 72 -1.62 -12.72 -10.67
C GLY A 72 -3.01 -12.13 -10.39
N ILE A 73 -3.12 -11.18 -9.46
CA ILE A 73 -4.35 -10.40 -9.22
C ILE A 73 -4.56 -9.39 -10.34
N LEU A 74 -3.47 -8.78 -10.79
CA LEU A 74 -3.42 -7.91 -11.97
C LEU A 74 -2.60 -8.58 -13.06
N THR A 75 -2.94 -8.28 -14.30
CA THR A 75 -2.22 -8.75 -15.49
C THR A 75 -1.63 -7.57 -16.26
N SER A 76 -0.52 -7.78 -16.94
CA SER A 76 0.18 -6.71 -17.69
C SER A 76 -0.64 -6.10 -18.83
N SER A 77 -1.71 -6.76 -19.26
CA SER A 77 -2.64 -6.28 -20.29
C SER A 77 -3.74 -5.36 -19.75
N GLU A 78 -3.90 -5.24 -18.42
CA GLU A 78 -4.97 -4.46 -17.83
C GLU A 78 -4.63 -2.98 -17.70
N ASN A 79 -5.64 -2.13 -17.85
CA ASN A 79 -5.50 -0.71 -17.57
C ASN A 79 -5.52 -0.47 -16.05
N LEU A 80 -4.34 -0.23 -15.48
CA LEU A 80 -4.16 0.03 -14.05
C LEU A 80 -4.98 1.22 -13.54
N SER A 81 -5.20 2.25 -14.36
CA SER A 81 -5.98 3.42 -13.95
C SER A 81 -7.44 3.10 -13.64
N GLN A 82 -7.94 1.95 -14.09
CA GLN A 82 -9.29 1.49 -13.81
C GLN A 82 -9.36 0.41 -12.73
N LYS A 83 -8.21 -0.13 -12.29
CA LYS A 83 -8.12 -1.34 -11.44
C LYS A 83 -7.27 -1.17 -10.18
N SER A 84 -6.52 -0.09 -10.06
CA SER A 84 -5.67 0.21 -8.91
C SER A 84 -5.92 1.65 -8.46
N PHE A 85 -6.24 1.81 -7.18
CA PHE A 85 -6.62 3.08 -6.57
C PHE A 85 -5.94 3.22 -5.21
N THR A 86 -5.44 4.40 -4.90
CA THR A 86 -5.20 4.81 -3.51
C THR A 86 -6.53 4.97 -2.79
N GLY A 87 -6.51 4.97 -1.45
CA GLY A 87 -7.71 5.24 -0.66
C GLY A 87 -8.39 6.55 -1.05
N LYS A 88 -7.58 7.62 -1.24
CA LYS A 88 -8.09 8.92 -1.70
C LYS A 88 -8.72 8.86 -3.08
N GLU A 89 -8.04 8.28 -4.07
CA GLU A 89 -8.59 8.17 -5.44
C GLU A 89 -9.90 7.38 -5.46
N PHE A 90 -10.01 6.31 -4.65
CA PHE A 90 -11.23 5.53 -4.56
C PHE A 90 -12.35 6.29 -3.84
N GLU A 91 -12.05 7.01 -2.76
CA GLU A 91 -13.03 7.84 -2.04
C GLU A 91 -13.60 8.96 -2.92
N ASP A 92 -12.75 9.57 -3.75
CA ASP A 92 -13.10 10.64 -4.69
C ASP A 92 -13.99 10.17 -5.86
N LEU A 93 -14.17 8.85 -6.07
CA LEU A 93 -15.12 8.32 -7.05
C LEU A 93 -16.58 8.48 -6.58
N GLU A 94 -17.48 8.64 -7.53
CA GLU A 94 -18.91 8.56 -7.26
C GLU A 94 -19.30 7.13 -6.84
N ASP A 95 -20.31 6.97 -5.98
CA ASP A 95 -20.72 5.64 -5.47
C ASP A 95 -21.13 4.68 -6.61
N SER A 96 -21.72 5.22 -7.69
CA SER A 96 -22.06 4.43 -8.88
C SER A 96 -20.82 3.92 -9.64
N GLU A 97 -19.70 4.63 -9.55
CA GLU A 97 -18.42 4.23 -10.15
C GLU A 97 -17.70 3.22 -9.24
N LYS A 98 -17.73 3.43 -7.92
CA LYS A 98 -17.21 2.47 -6.93
C LYS A 98 -17.84 1.10 -7.12
N GLY A 99 -19.17 1.03 -7.29
CA GLY A 99 -19.87 -0.23 -7.58
C GLY A 99 -19.32 -0.96 -8.82
N LYS A 100 -19.18 -0.24 -9.94
CA LYS A 100 -18.64 -0.80 -11.20
C LYS A 100 -17.20 -1.29 -11.08
N VAL A 101 -16.38 -0.64 -10.26
CA VAL A 101 -14.99 -1.05 -10.01
C VAL A 101 -14.96 -2.40 -9.27
N LEU A 102 -15.90 -2.63 -8.35
CA LEU A 102 -15.97 -3.83 -7.51
C LEU A 102 -16.70 -5.02 -8.17
N GLU A 103 -17.66 -4.78 -9.08
CA GLU A 103 -18.50 -5.81 -9.74
C GLU A 103 -17.80 -6.59 -10.87
N ARG A 104 -16.56 -7.05 -10.67
CA ARG A 104 -15.84 -7.88 -11.66
C ARG A 104 -16.28 -9.33 -11.66
#